data_AF-A0A397FRB8-F1
#
_entry.id   AF-A0A397FRB8-F1
#
_cell.length_a   1.000
_cell.length_b   1.000
_cell.length_c   1.000
_cell.angle_alpha   90.00
_cell.angle_beta   90.00
_cell.angle_gamma   90.00
#
_symmetry.space_group_name_H-M   'P 1'
#
loop_
_entity.id
_entity.type
_entity.pdbx_description
1 polymer ?
#
loop_
_entity_poly.entity_id
_entity_poly.type
_entity_poly.pdbx_seq_one_letter_code
_entity_poly.pdbx_strand_id
1 'polypeptide(L)' 'MEKIEIKLKKILKRENKPLVGNNRSFSMCATKRKFQGNIQKFKIGKKTYKLRVKDFRSLRSY' A
#
# COMPACT_ATOMS: atom_id res chain seq x y z
N MET A 1 3.62 -22.17 -2.80
CA MET A 1 2.56 -21.46 -2.04
C MET A 1 3.07 -20.92 -0.70
N GLU A 2 3.85 -21.69 0.08
CA GLU A 2 4.43 -21.27 1.37
C GLU A 2 5.16 -19.90 1.35
N LYS A 3 5.98 -19.64 0.33
CA LYS A 3 6.72 -18.36 0.20
C LYS A 3 5.78 -17.14 0.07
N ILE A 4 4.65 -17.31 -0.61
CA ILE A 4 3.63 -16.25 -0.79
C ILE A 4 2.93 -15.98 0.54
N GLU A 5 2.62 -17.03 1.31
CA GLU A 5 1.96 -16.91 2.61
C GLU A 5 2.83 -16.20 3.65
N ILE A 6 4.13 -16.54 3.72
CA ILE A 6 5.09 -15.86 4.60
C ILE A 6 5.19 -14.37 4.24
N LYS A 7 5.25 -14.04 2.95
CA LYS A 7 5.33 -12.66 2.47
C LYS A 7 4.04 -11.89 2.74
N LEU A 8 2.89 -12.51 2.52
CA LEU A 8 1.58 -11.95 2.84
C LEU A 8 1.47 -11.64 4.34
N LYS A 9 1.92 -12.54 5.22
CA LYS A 9 1.96 -12.34 6.67
C LYS A 9 2.83 -11.14 7.06
N LYS A 10 3.99 -10.97 6.41
CA LYS A 10 4.87 -9.80 6.61
C LYS A 10 4.21 -8.50 6.16
N ILE A 11 3.54 -8.50 5.00
CA ILE A 11 2.84 -7.32 4.46
C ILE A 11 1.70 -6.89 5.38
N LEU A 12 0.90 -7.85 5.87
CA LEU A 12 -0.25 -7.57 6.73
C LEU A 12 0.14 -7.02 8.11
N LYS A 13 1.31 -7.41 8.64
CA LYS A 13 1.84 -6.86 9.90
C LYS A 13 2.36 -5.43 9.77
N ARG A 14 2.59 -4.93 8.55
CA ARG A 14 3.21 -3.63 8.34
C ARG A 14 2.18 -2.51 8.48
N GLU A 15 2.34 -1.64 9.47
CA GLU A 15 1.53 -0.43 9.60
C GLU A 15 1.85 0.56 8.48
N ASN A 16 0.98 0.59 7.47
CA ASN A 16 1.16 1.40 6.28
C ASN A 16 0.50 2.78 6.45
N LYS A 17 1.08 3.63 7.30
CA LYS A 17 0.60 5.01 7.54
C LYS A 17 0.73 5.87 6.27
N PRO A 18 -0.17 6.86 6.06
CA PRO A 18 -0.02 7.82 4.97
C PRO A 18 1.18 8.74 5.23
N LEU A 19 1.88 9.11 4.16
CA LEU A 19 2.96 10.09 4.26
C LEU A 19 2.33 11.49 4.37
N VAL A 20 2.82 12.31 5.28
CA VAL A 20 2.37 13.71 5.41
C VAL A 20 3.39 14.61 4.71
N GLY A 21 2.91 15.52 3.87
CA GLY A 21 3.75 16.50 3.19
C GLY A 21 2.96 17.76 2.84
N ASN A 22 3.51 18.57 1.95
CA ASN A 22 2.88 19.81 1.51
C ASN A 22 2.58 19.76 0.00
N ASN A 23 1.49 20.42 -0.41
CA ASN A 23 1.25 20.77 -1.81
C ASN A 23 1.70 22.22 -2.01
N ARG A 24 2.67 22.45 -2.91
CA ARG A 24 3.20 23.79 -3.22
C ARG A 24 2.43 24.37 -4.40
N SER A 25 1.91 25.58 -4.25
CA SER A 25 1.31 26.33 -5.37
C SER A 25 2.38 26.93 -6.28
N PHE A 26 1.96 27.48 -7.42
CA PHE A 26 2.80 28.29 -8.30
C PHE A 26 3.46 29.47 -7.57
N SER A 27 2.73 30.11 -6.63
CA SER A 27 3.25 31.15 -5.73
C SER A 27 4.04 30.61 -4.53
N MET A 28 4.42 29.33 -4.53
CA MET A 28 5.16 28.63 -3.47
C MET A 28 4.45 28.52 -2.11
N CYS A 29 3.15 28.86 -2.03
CA CYS A 29 2.35 28.65 -0.84
C CYS A 29 2.22 27.15 -0.53
N ALA A 30 2.39 26.77 0.74
CA ALA A 30 2.37 25.38 1.19
C ALA A 30 1.07 25.05 1.92
N THR A 31 0.30 24.09 1.39
CA THR A 31 -0.88 23.53 2.08
C THR A 31 -0.60 22.09 2.53
N LYS A 32 -1.09 21.69 3.70
CA LYS A 32 -0.89 20.33 4.23
C LYS A 32 -1.60 19.30 3.35
N ARG A 33 -0.92 18.20 3.02
CA ARG A 33 -1.46 17.09 2.22
C ARG A 33 -1.05 15.74 2.81
N LYS A 34 -1.96 14.77 2.77
CA LYS A 34 -1.69 13.36 3.07
C LYS A 34 -1.55 12.58 1.75
N PHE A 35 -0.44 11.88 1.58
CA PHE A 35 -0.16 11.01 0.45
C PHE A 35 -0.43 9.56 0.88
N GLN A 36 -1.61 9.07 0.52
CA GLN A 36 -2.02 7.70 0.83
C GLN A 36 -1.55 6.74 -0.27
N GLY A 37 -1.16 5.52 0.13
CA GLY A 37 -0.88 4.47 -0.84
C GLY A 37 -2.16 4.03 -1.54
N ASN A 38 -2.05 3.63 -2.82
CA ASN A 38 -3.18 3.06 -3.57
C ASN A 38 -3.55 1.69 -2.98
N ILE A 39 -4.54 1.68 -2.08
CA ILE A 39 -5.04 0.47 -1.38
C ILE A 39 -6.29 -0.01 -2.09
N GLN A 40 -6.32 -1.29 -2.45
CA GLN A 40 -7.44 -1.94 -3.13
C GLN A 40 -7.78 -3.27 -2.46
N LYS A 41 -8.96 -3.80 -2.78
CA LYS A 41 -9.39 -5.14 -2.32
C LYS A 41 -8.94 -6.17 -3.36
N PHE A 42 -8.15 -7.15 -2.94
CA PHE A 42 -7.69 -8.26 -3.78
C PHE A 42 -8.15 -9.59 -3.21
N LYS A 43 -8.61 -10.48 -4.08
CA LYS A 43 -8.94 -11.87 -3.72
C LYS A 43 -7.69 -12.73 -3.88
N ILE A 44 -7.24 -13.36 -2.80
CA ILE A 44 -6.09 -14.27 -2.77
C ILE A 44 -6.59 -15.60 -2.19
N GLY A 45 -6.68 -16.63 -3.04
CA GLY A 45 -7.35 -17.88 -2.70
C GLY A 45 -8.82 -17.65 -2.36
N LYS A 46 -9.27 -18.14 -1.19
CA LYS A 46 -10.65 -17.99 -0.70
C LYS A 46 -10.92 -16.70 0.09
N LYS A 47 -9.88 -15.89 0.37
CA LYS A 47 -9.98 -14.71 1.24
C LYS A 47 -9.74 -13.41 0.45
N THR A 48 -10.36 -12.33 0.92
CA THR A 48 -10.19 -10.98 0.35
C THR A 48 -9.38 -10.13 1.30
N TYR A 49 -8.35 -9.46 0.78
CA TYR A 49 -7.42 -8.63 1.54
C TYR A 49 -7.43 -7.20 1.02
N LYS A 50 -7.33 -6.21 1.93
CA LYS A 50 -7.06 -4.82 1.57
C LYS A 50 -5.56 -4.61 1.56
N LEU A 51 -4.96 -4.44 0.39
CA LEU A 51 -3.51 -4.33 0.21
C LEU A 51 -3.18 -3.16 -0.72
N ARG A 52 -1.94 -2.66 -0.65
CA ARG A 52 -1.46 -1.73 -1.66
C ARG A 52 -1.21 -2.47 -2.96
N VAL A 53 -1.48 -1.82 -4.09
CA VAL A 53 -1.23 -2.38 -5.43
C VAL A 53 0.22 -2.84 -5.60
N LYS A 54 1.19 -2.07 -5.08
CA LYS A 54 2.62 -2.43 -5.12
C LYS A 54 2.92 -3.73 -4.36
N ASP A 55 2.27 -3.92 -3.21
CA ASP A 55 2.49 -5.08 -2.35
C ASP A 55 1.88 -6.32 -3.02
N PHE A 56 0.69 -6.17 -3.64
CA PHE A 56 0.06 -7.20 -4.45
C PHE A 56 0.90 -7.60 -5.68
N ARG A 57 1.44 -6.62 -6.42
CA ARG A 57 2.38 -6.90 -7.53
C ARG A 57 3.57 -7.73 -7.07
N SER A 58 4.13 -7.41 -5.91
CA SER A 58 5.27 -8.15 -5.35
C SER A 58 4.96 -9.60 -4.97
N LEU A 59 3.67 -9.95 -4.78
CA LEU A 59 3.21 -11.32 -4.53
C LEU A 59 3.09 -12.14 -5.82
N ARG A 60 2.88 -11.49 -6.97
CA ARG A 60 2.67 -12.13 -8.29
C ARG A 60 3.96 -12.41 -9.06
N SER A 61 5.07 -11.75 -8.73
CA SER A 61 6.38 -11.97 -9.35
C SER A 61 7.10 -13.27 -8.89
N TYR A 62 6.34 -14.30 -8.50
CA TYR A 62 6.84 -15.59 -8.01
C TYR A 62 6.14 -16.74 -8.72
#